data_AF-A0A438JZV7-F1
#
_entry.id   AF-A0A438JZV7-F1
#
_cell.length_a   1.000
_cell.length_b   1.000
_cell.length_c   1.000
_cell.angle_alpha   90.00
_cell.angle_beta   90.00
_cell.angle_gamma   90.00
#
_symmetry.space_group_name_H-M   'P 1'
#
loop_
_entity.id
_entity.type
_entity.pdbx_description
1 polymer ?
#
loop_
_entity_poly.entity_id
_entity_poly.type
_entity_poly.pdbx_seq_one_letter_code
_entity_poly.pdbx_strand_id
1 'polypeptide(L)'
;MSDVFLEVEAMGDLAKTLKRVCGSGSQVWCGSEVRQWTYECLGQLVSEGFGVVELPSPVGVSDGSWDLFSIFHLIPPIEGCHVGEYLVLEGLGDA
;
A
#
# COMPACT_ATOMS: atom_id res chain seq x y z
N MET A 1 -3.21 1.05 6.96
CA MET A 1 -3.87 2.36 6.72
C MET A 1 -5.38 2.17 6.83
N SER A 2 -6.14 3.21 7.17
CA SER A 2 -7.60 3.17 7.28
C SER A 2 -8.20 4.34 6.50
N ASP A 3 -9.27 4.09 5.74
CA ASP A 3 -10.09 5.09 5.04
C ASP A 3 -9.28 6.10 4.21
N VAL A 4 -8.33 5.60 3.41
CA VAL A 4 -7.48 6.42 2.54
C VAL A 4 -8.03 6.60 1.13
N PHE A 5 -9.04 5.81 0.73
CA PHE A 5 -9.61 5.84 -0.62
C PHE A 5 -10.77 6.85 -0.70
N LEU A 6 -10.48 8.13 -0.49
CA LEU A 6 -11.48 9.21 -0.44
C LEU A 6 -11.47 10.09 -1.68
N GLU A 7 -10.29 10.40 -2.21
CA GLU A 7 -10.10 11.35 -3.31
C GLU A 7 -9.17 10.74 -4.37
N VAL A 8 -9.68 10.56 -5.59
CA VAL A 8 -8.95 9.89 -6.69
C VAL A 8 -7.68 10.67 -7.04
N GLU A 9 -7.77 12.00 -7.01
CA GLU A 9 -6.70 12.93 -7.35
C GLU A 9 -5.51 12.83 -6.39
N ALA A 10 -5.74 12.45 -5.13
CA ALA A 10 -4.70 12.30 -4.12
C ALA A 10 -3.90 10.99 -4.25
N MET A 11 -4.41 10.01 -5.01
CA MET A 11 -3.83 8.66 -5.03
C MET A 11 -2.45 8.59 -5.68
N GLY A 12 -2.15 9.49 -6.63
CA GLY A 12 -0.81 9.58 -7.21
C GLY A 12 0.25 10.01 -6.19
N ASP A 13 -0.07 10.96 -5.32
CA ASP A 13 0.86 11.40 -4.27
C ASP A 13 0.96 10.40 -3.12
N LEU A 14 -0.12 9.69 -2.82
CA LEU A 14 -0.09 8.54 -1.92
C LEU A 14 0.82 7.44 -2.48
N ALA A 15 0.71 7.10 -3.77
CA ALA A 15 1.55 6.08 -4.42
C ALA A 15 3.03 6.43 -4.32
N LYS A 16 3.41 7.69 -4.63
CA LYS A 16 4.80 8.17 -4.47
C LYS A 16 5.28 8.07 -3.02
N THR A 17 4.41 8.38 -2.07
CA THR A 17 4.73 8.28 -0.65
C THR A 17 4.99 6.83 -0.26
N LEU A 18 4.10 5.91 -0.63
CA LEU A 18 4.23 4.47 -0.38
C LEU A 18 5.50 3.90 -1.01
N LYS A 19 5.82 4.24 -2.26
CA LYS A 19 7.07 3.81 -2.94
C LYS A 19 8.33 4.24 -2.18
N ARG A 20 8.30 5.40 -1.52
CA ARG A 20 9.45 5.92 -0.75
C ARG A 20 9.59 5.28 0.62
N VAL A 21 8.49 5.01 1.30
CA VAL A 21 8.51 4.51 2.69
C VAL A 21 8.47 2.99 2.78
N CYS A 22 7.95 2.31 1.75
CA CYS A 22 7.88 0.85 1.69
C CYS A 22 9.10 0.31 0.94
N GLY A 23 10.05 -0.28 1.68
CA GLY A 23 11.17 -1.01 1.11
C GLY A 23 10.84 -2.47 0.77
N SER A 24 11.82 -3.20 0.25
CA SER A 24 11.71 -4.64 -0.02
C SER A 24 11.17 -5.43 1.17
N GLY A 25 10.12 -6.22 0.95
CA GLY A 25 9.47 -7.03 1.98
C GLY A 25 8.40 -6.30 2.81
N SER A 26 8.18 -5.01 2.58
CA SER A 26 7.08 -4.27 3.21
C SER A 26 5.73 -4.81 2.75
N GLN A 27 4.79 -4.96 3.69
CA GLN A 27 3.40 -5.31 3.40
C GLN A 27 2.50 -4.13 3.75
N VAL A 28 1.68 -3.70 2.79
CA VAL A 28 0.80 -2.55 2.97
C VAL A 28 -0.64 -3.03 3.03
N TRP A 29 -1.29 -2.82 4.17
CA TRP A 29 -2.68 -3.22 4.41
C TRP A 29 -3.57 -1.99 4.55
N CYS A 30 -4.72 -1.99 3.90
CA CYS A 30 -5.70 -0.91 3.95
C CYS A 30 -7.09 -1.44 4.32
N GLY A 31 -7.68 -0.95 5.40
CA GLY A 31 -9.11 -1.12 5.64
C GLY A 31 -9.85 0.11 5.14
N SER A 32 -10.96 -0.05 4.43
CA SER A 32 -11.76 1.08 3.97
C SER A 32 -13.22 0.71 3.86
N GLU A 33 -14.08 1.69 4.13
CA GLU A 33 -15.43 1.65 3.60
C GLU A 33 -15.38 1.65 2.06
N VAL A 34 -16.13 0.74 1.43
CA VAL A 34 -16.29 0.58 -0.01
C VAL A 34 -17.41 1.52 -0.46
N ARG A 35 -17.00 2.53 -1.22
CA ARG A 35 -17.83 3.54 -1.86
C ARG A 35 -17.63 3.49 -3.36
N GLN A 36 -18.44 4.26 -4.09
CA GLN A 36 -18.39 4.29 -5.57
C GLN A 36 -17.00 4.66 -6.10
N TRP A 37 -16.28 5.55 -5.41
CA TRP A 37 -14.94 6.02 -5.78
C TRP A 37 -13.80 5.10 -5.30
N THR A 38 -14.06 4.11 -4.44
CA THR A 38 -12.99 3.25 -3.88
C THR A 38 -12.21 2.53 -4.98
N TYR A 39 -12.91 1.97 -5.96
CA TYR A 39 -12.27 1.24 -7.06
C TYR A 39 -11.54 2.15 -8.04
N GLU A 40 -11.97 3.40 -8.19
CA GLU A 40 -11.25 4.41 -8.98
C GLU A 40 -9.93 4.79 -8.30
N CYS A 41 -9.95 4.97 -6.97
CA CYS A 41 -8.75 5.19 -6.17
C CYS A 41 -7.76 4.02 -6.29
N LEU A 42 -8.25 2.78 -6.18
CA LEU A 42 -7.43 1.58 -6.37
C LEU A 42 -6.88 1.48 -7.80
N GLY A 43 -7.68 1.86 -8.81
CA GLY A 43 -7.26 1.92 -10.20
C GLY A 43 -6.08 2.88 -10.42
N GLN A 44 -6.06 4.02 -9.74
CA GLN A 44 -4.91 4.94 -9.76
C GLN A 44 -3.65 4.27 -9.18
N LEU A 45 -3.77 3.58 -8.04
CA LEU A 45 -2.64 2.84 -7.46
C LEU A 45 -2.13 1.73 -8.39
N VAL A 46 -3.04 1.01 -9.08
CA VAL A 46 -2.66 0.02 -10.09
C VAL A 46 -1.94 0.67 -11.27
N SER A 47 -2.39 1.84 -11.72
CA SER A 47 -1.72 2.59 -12.80
C SER A 47 -0.30 3.05 -12.41
N GLU A 48 -0.07 3.24 -11.12
CA GLU A 48 1.25 3.52 -10.52
C GLU A 48 2.11 2.26 -10.32
N GLY A 49 1.61 1.08 -10.70
CA GLY A 49 2.34 -0.19 -10.66
C GLY A 49 2.10 -1.04 -9.41
N PHE A 50 1.19 -0.65 -8.52
CA PHE A 50 0.85 -1.49 -7.37
C PHE A 50 0.02 -2.72 -7.79
N GLY A 51 0.32 -3.85 -7.17
CA GLY A 51 -0.64 -4.95 -7.10
C GLY A 51 -1.70 -4.65 -6.03
N VAL A 52 -2.95 -5.00 -6.29
CA VAL A 52 -4.04 -4.85 -5.32
C VAL A 52 -4.77 -6.18 -5.18
N VAL A 53 -4.94 -6.64 -3.94
CA VAL A 53 -5.76 -7.81 -3.59
C VAL A 53 -6.80 -7.38 -2.57
N GLU A 54 -8.07 -7.45 -2.94
CA GLU A 54 -9.17 -7.33 -2.00
C GLU A 54 -9.36 -8.67 -1.29
N LEU A 55 -9.34 -8.65 0.04
CA LEU A 55 -9.64 -9.82 0.85
C LEU A 55 -11.16 -9.96 1.05
N PRO A 56 -11.69 -11.19 1.10
CA PRO A 56 -13.06 -11.42 1.52
C PRO A 56 -13.31 -10.74 2.86
N SER A 57 -14.49 -10.12 3.03
CA SER A 57 -14.85 -9.49 4.30
C SER A 57 -14.59 -10.47 5.45
N PRO A 58 -13.72 -10.10 6.42
CA PRO A 58 -13.41 -10.98 7.55
C PRO A 58 -14.60 -11.13 8.50
N VAL A 59 -15.65 -10.33 8.30
CA VAL A 59 -16.78 -10.20 9.19
C VAL A 59 -17.96 -10.95 8.57
N GLY A 60 -18.00 -12.27 8.79
CA GLY A 60 -19.17 -13.11 8.51
C GLY A 60 -20.35 -12.82 9.44
N VAL A 61 -20.69 -11.54 9.64
CA VAL A 61 -21.73 -11.09 10.56
C VAL A 61 -22.96 -10.75 9.76
N SER A 62 -24.00 -11.53 10.02
CA SER A 62 -25.32 -11.58 9.37
C SER A 62 -26.18 -10.32 9.58
N ASP A 63 -25.58 -9.14 9.78
CA ASP A 63 -26.28 -7.89 10.07
C ASP A 63 -26.05 -6.76 9.04
N GLY A 64 -25.53 -7.04 7.84
CA GLY A 64 -25.56 -6.14 6.68
C GLY A 64 -24.83 -4.79 6.82
N SER A 65 -24.32 -4.45 8.01
CA SER A 65 -23.67 -3.16 8.30
C SER A 65 -22.17 -3.19 7.99
N TRP A 66 -21.53 -4.35 8.11
CA TRP A 66 -20.10 -4.52 7.86
C TRP A 66 -19.79 -4.94 6.43
N ASP A 67 -20.81 -5.22 5.61
CA ASP A 67 -20.67 -5.51 4.17
C ASP A 67 -20.12 -4.31 3.37
N LEU A 68 -20.10 -3.14 4.01
CA LEU A 68 -19.56 -1.92 3.45
C LEU A 68 -18.04 -1.79 3.65
N PHE A 69 -17.36 -2.66 4.39
CA PHE A 69 -15.92 -2.53 4.63
C PHE A 69 -15.13 -3.69 4.04
N SER A 70 -14.02 -3.37 3.39
CA SER A 70 -13.08 -4.34 2.83
C SER A 70 -11.65 -4.09 3.31
N ILE A 71 -10.88 -5.18 3.36
CA ILE A 71 -9.42 -5.12 3.58
C ILE A 71 -8.72 -5.34 2.25
N PHE A 72 -7.80 -4.46 1.92
CA PHE A 72 -6.99 -4.48 0.72
C PHE A 72 -5.53 -4.67 1.07
N HIS A 73 -4.88 -5.63 0.41
CA HIS A 73 -3.43 -5.76 0.39
C HIS A 73 -2.89 -5.01 -0.83
N LEU A 74 -2.10 -3.96 -0.58
CA LEU A 74 -1.36 -3.25 -1.61
C LEU A 74 0.05 -3.82 -1.68
N ILE A 75 0.45 -4.26 -2.87
CA ILE A 75 1.76 -4.82 -3.16
C ILE A 75 2.56 -3.74 -3.87
N PRO A 76 3.55 -3.11 -3.22
CA PRO A 76 4.37 -2.11 -3.86
C PRO A 76 5.09 -2.68 -5.09
N PRO A 77 5.25 -1.90 -6.17
CA PRO A 77 6.08 -2.32 -7.29
C PRO A 77 7.50 -2.57 -6.80
N ILE A 78 8.14 -3.63 -7.32
CA ILE A 78 9.56 -3.88 -7.08
C ILE A 78 10.33 -2.84 -7.89
N GLU A 79 10.53 -1.65 -7.32
CA GLU A 79 11.52 -0.74 -7.84
C GLU A 79 12.88 -1.24 -7.35
N GLY A 80 13.76 -1.56 -8.31
CA GLY A 80 15.08 -2.11 -8.03
C GLY A 80 15.74 -1.33 -6.91
N CYS A 81 16.15 -2.04 -5.86
CA CYS A 81 16.75 -1.49 -4.65
C CYS A 81 17.62 -0.28 -5.00
N HIS A 82 17.14 0.94 -4.76
CA HIS A 82 18.06 1.98 -4.35
C HIS A 82 18.47 1.58 -2.95
N VAL A 83 19.51 0.74 -2.88
CA VAL A 83 20.38 0.65 -1.72
C VAL A 83 20.83 2.10 -1.52
N GLY A 84 20.11 2.81 -0.66
CA GLY A 84 20.58 4.08 -0.16
C GLY A 84 21.96 3.79 0.38
N GLU A 85 22.96 4.38 -0.27
CA GLU A 85 24.31 4.45 0.25
C GLU A 85 24.21 4.98 1.67
N TYR A 86 24.27 4.08 2.65
CA TYR A 86 24.47 4.47 4.03
C TYR A 86 25.58 3.61 4.61
N LEU A 87 26.68 4.32 4.84
CA LEU A 87 27.91 3.98 5.54
C LEU A 87 28.86 3.04 4.80
N VAL A 88 29.69 3.69 3.97
CA VAL A 88 31.14 3.44 4.00
C VAL A 88 31.59 3.51 5.47
N LEU A 89 31.75 2.35 6.11
CA LEU A 89 32.70 2.22 7.21
C LEU A 89 34.02 1.79 6.59
N GLU A 90 34.76 2.77 6.06
CA GLU A 90 36.21 2.63 5.97
C GLU A 90 36.74 2.53 7.40
N GLY A 91 37.57 1.52 7.69
CA GLY A 91 38.53 1.62 8.79
C GLY A 91 38.81 0.36 9.58
N LEU A 92 39.87 -0.33 9.15
CA LEU A 92 40.95 -0.90 9.96
C LEU A 92 40.67 -2.01 10.98
N GLY A 93 41.41 -3.12 10.80
CA GLY A 93 41.88 -3.93 11.91
C GLY A 93 42.41 -5.30 11.50
N ASP A 94 43.60 -5.36 10.90
CA ASP A 94 44.44 -6.57 10.92
C ASP A 94 44.67 -7.02 12.38
N ALA A 95 44.42 -8.29 12.65
CA ALA A 95 45.14 -9.13 13.62
C ALA A 95 44.80 -10.60 13.40
#